data_AF-A0A5P9WYF2-F1
#
_entry.id   AF-A0A5P9WYF2-F1
#
_cell.length_a   1.000
_cell.length_b   1.000
_cell.length_c   1.000
_cell.angle_alpha   90.00
_cell.angle_beta   90.00
_cell.angle_gamma   90.00
#
_symmetry.space_group_name_H-M   'P 1'
#
loop_
_entity.id
_entity.type
_entity.pdbx_description
1 polymer ?
#
loop_
_entity_poly.entity_id
_entity_poly.type
_entity_poly.pdbx_seq_one_letter_code
_entity_poly.pdbx_strand_id
1 'polypeptide(L)'
;MAEGIIDVQYAMVRHAVEELTDQTRQIITTLNTLEDELKPLVMSWEGADQQMYREVQAQWDQATKNMAMLLGDSGELVGTIHNNHSRDEHRSADNWGSVRAR
;
A
#
# COMPACT_ATOMS: atom_id res chain seq x y z
N MET A 1 5.80 1.07 29.21
CA MET A 1 4.99 -0.03 28.63
C MET A 1 4.33 0.37 27.32
N ALA A 2 4.05 1.65 27.04
CA ALA A 2 3.50 2.09 25.76
C ALA A 2 4.49 1.99 24.57
N GLU A 3 5.79 2.22 24.79
CA GLU A 3 6.81 2.21 23.72
C GLU A 3 6.90 0.89 22.95
N GLY A 4 7.12 -0.22 23.65
CA GLY A 4 7.19 -1.53 23.01
C GLY A 4 5.88 -1.94 22.32
N ILE A 5 4.76 -1.30 22.66
CA ILE A 5 3.47 -1.54 21.99
C ILE A 5 3.42 -0.78 20.66
N ILE A 6 3.90 0.47 20.60
CA ILE A 6 3.91 1.27 19.38
C ILE A 6 4.93 0.72 18.37
N ASP A 7 6.13 0.33 18.81
CA ASP A 7 7.15 -0.26 17.93
C ASP A 7 6.70 -1.60 17.33
N VAL A 8 6.08 -2.45 18.15
CA VAL A 8 5.54 -3.73 17.67
C VAL A 8 4.39 -3.51 16.69
N GLN A 9 3.48 -2.58 16.99
CA GLN A 9 2.40 -2.21 16.06
C GLN A 9 2.95 -1.65 14.75
N TYR A 10 3.98 -0.81 14.81
CA TYR A 10 4.64 -0.27 13.64
C TYR A 10 5.22 -1.37 12.73
N ALA A 11 5.99 -2.29 13.31
CA ALA A 11 6.58 -3.40 12.57
C ALA A 11 5.51 -4.27 11.91
N MET A 12 4.41 -4.56 12.63
CA MET A 12 3.27 -5.32 12.07
C MET A 12 2.59 -4.59 10.92
N VAL A 13 2.31 -3.29 11.07
CA VAL A 13 1.63 -2.51 10.02
C VAL A 13 2.52 -2.34 8.80
N ARG A 14 3.82 -2.08 8.98
CA ARG A 14 4.79 -2.01 7.87
C ARG A 14 4.83 -3.33 7.09
N HIS A 15 4.95 -4.46 7.78
CA HIS A 15 4.93 -5.78 7.15
C HIS A 15 3.63 -6.01 6.37
N ALA A 16 2.49 -5.65 6.94
CA ALA A 16 1.20 -5.77 6.25
C ALA A 16 1.12 -4.91 4.98
N VAL A 17 1.64 -3.68 5.00
CA VAL A 17 1.71 -2.81 3.80
C VAL A 17 2.62 -3.40 2.73
N GLU A 18 3.77 -3.96 3.11
CA GLU A 18 4.69 -4.64 2.20
C GLU A 18 4.02 -5.86 1.55
N GLU A 19 3.38 -6.71 2.37
CA GLU A 19 2.66 -7.90 1.90
C GLU A 19 1.53 -7.52 0.93
N LEU A 20 0.70 -6.53 1.28
CA LEU A 20 -0.38 -6.04 0.42
C LEU A 20 0.15 -5.42 -0.89
N THR A 21 1.33 -4.79 -0.85
CA THR A 21 1.99 -4.26 -2.05
C THR A 21 2.39 -5.39 -2.99
N ASP A 22 2.98 -6.45 -2.45
CA ASP A 22 3.36 -7.62 -3.24
C ASP A 22 2.15 -8.37 -3.80
N GLN A 23 1.09 -8.54 -3.01
CA GLN A 23 -0.17 -9.10 -3.49
C GLN A 23 -0.81 -8.23 -4.58
N THR A 24 -0.76 -6.90 -4.46
CA THR A 24 -1.26 -5.97 -5.49
C THR A 24 -0.48 -6.12 -6.80
N ARG A 25 0.85 -6.29 -6.73
CA ARG A 25 1.69 -6.56 -7.92
C ARG A 25 1.34 -7.90 -8.57
N GLN A 26 1.03 -8.92 -7.78
CA GLN A 26 0.59 -10.22 -8.30
C GLN A 26 -0.75 -10.08 -9.02
N ILE A 27 -1.72 -9.37 -8.45
CA ILE A 27 -3.02 -9.08 -9.09
C ILE A 27 -2.82 -8.38 -10.44
N ILE A 28 -1.97 -7.34 -10.49
CA ILE A 28 -1.65 -6.63 -11.74
C ILE A 28 -1.06 -7.58 -12.78
N THR A 29 -0.13 -8.44 -12.37
CA THR A 29 0.50 -9.42 -13.27
C THR A 29 -0.52 -10.41 -13.83
N THR A 30 -1.43 -10.92 -13.00
CA THR A 30 -2.50 -11.82 -13.42
C THR A 30 -3.45 -11.14 -14.40
N LEU A 31 -3.84 -9.89 -14.13
CA LEU A 31 -4.70 -9.10 -15.01
C LEU A 31 -4.04 -8.84 -16.38
N ASN A 32 -2.77 -8.47 -16.40
CA ASN A 32 -2.03 -8.28 -17.65
C ASN A 32 -1.92 -9.57 -18.46
N THR A 33 -1.67 -10.71 -17.79
CA THR A 33 -1.63 -12.01 -18.44
C THR A 33 -2.99 -12.38 -19.04
N LEU A 34 -4.07 -12.16 -18.28
CA LEU A 34 -5.43 -12.37 -18.76
C LEU A 34 -5.74 -11.47 -19.97
N GLU A 35 -5.34 -10.20 -19.94
CA GLU A 35 -5.52 -9.29 -21.06
C GLU A 35 -4.80 -9.78 -22.32
N ASP A 36 -3.54 -10.22 -22.19
CA ASP A 36 -2.75 -10.74 -23.30
C ASP A 36 -3.38 -12.01 -23.90
N GLU A 37 -3.91 -12.90 -23.06
CA GLU A 37 -4.63 -14.12 -23.48
C GLU A 37 -5.97 -13.79 -24.18
N LEU A 38 -6.69 -12.77 -23.70
CA LEU A 38 -7.98 -12.38 -24.24
C LEU A 38 -7.86 -11.51 -25.49
N LYS A 39 -6.76 -10.80 -25.69
CA LYS A 39 -6.52 -9.91 -26.83
C LYS A 39 -6.87 -10.51 -28.21
N PRO A 40 -6.44 -11.73 -28.58
CA PRO A 40 -6.84 -12.33 -29.86
C PRO A 40 -8.33 -12.67 -29.92
N LEU A 41 -8.95 -13.02 -28.79
CA LEU A 41 -10.38 -13.35 -28.69
C LEU A 41 -11.24 -12.08 -28.85
N VAL A 42 -10.85 -10.99 -28.20
CA VAL A 42 -11.51 -9.68 -28.25
C VAL A 42 -11.45 -9.08 -29.66
N MET A 43 -10.41 -9.37 -30.43
CA MET A 43 -10.33 -8.98 -31.85
C MET A 43 -11.38 -9.67 -32.71
N SER A 44 -11.88 -10.84 -32.30
CA SER A 44 -12.97 -11.55 -32.97
C SER A 44 -14.37 -11.11 -32.51
N TRP A 45 -14.46 -10.35 -31.41
CA TRP A 45 -15.73 -9.86 -30.89
C TRP A 45 -16.18 -8.62 -31.66
N GLU A 46 -17.42 -8.63 -32.14
CA GLU A 46 -18.04 -7.50 -32.82
C GLU A 46 -19.14 -6.88 -31.94
N GLY A 47 -19.29 -5.55 -31.99
CA GLY A 47 -20.41 -4.86 -31.35
C GLY A 47 -20.31 -4.77 -29.82
N ALA A 48 -21.40 -5.14 -29.13
CA ALA A 48 -21.60 -4.87 -27.71
C ALA A 48 -20.62 -5.61 -26.78
N ASP A 49 -20.18 -6.81 -27.15
CA ASP A 49 -19.29 -7.62 -26.30
C ASP A 49 -17.88 -7.00 -26.21
N GLN A 50 -17.39 -6.44 -27.32
CA GLN A 50 -16.11 -5.72 -27.34
C GLN A 50 -16.19 -4.43 -26.49
N GLN A 51 -17.32 -3.73 -26.54
CA GLN A 51 -17.55 -2.53 -25.72
C GLN A 51 -17.53 -2.89 -24.23
N MET A 52 -18.30 -3.92 -23.84
CA MET A 52 -18.39 -4.39 -22.46
C MET A 52 -17.02 -4.83 -21.92
N TYR A 53 -16.23 -5.54 -22.72
CA TYR A 53 -14.88 -5.91 -22.35
C TYR A 53 -14.00 -4.71 -22.02
N ARG A 54 -13.99 -3.68 -22.88
CA ARG A 54 -13.20 -2.46 -22.65
C ARG A 54 -13.64 -1.73 -21.38
N GLU A 55 -14.94 -1.72 -21.07
CA GLU A 55 -15.46 -1.14 -19.84
C GLU A 55 -14.99 -1.89 -18.60
N VAL A 56 -15.03 -3.22 -18.63
CA VAL A 56 -14.56 -4.06 -17.52
C VAL A 56 -13.05 -3.95 -17.35
N GLN A 57 -12.29 -3.95 -18.44
CA GLN A 57 -10.85 -3.74 -18.44
C GLN A 57 -10.49 -2.41 -17.76
N ALA A 58 -11.15 -1.31 -18.15
CA ALA A 58 -10.93 -0.01 -17.55
C ALA A 58 -11.22 0.02 -16.04
N GLN A 59 -12.23 -0.74 -15.58
CA GLN A 59 -12.56 -0.85 -14.16
C GLN A 59 -11.45 -1.56 -13.37
N TRP A 60 -10.90 -2.66 -13.90
CA TRP A 60 -9.80 -3.38 -13.27
C TRP A 60 -8.51 -2.55 -13.25
N ASP A 61 -8.19 -1.85 -14.34
CA ASP A 61 -7.07 -0.92 -14.42
C ASP A 61 -7.20 0.22 -13.40
N GLN A 62 -8.41 0.74 -13.22
CA GLN A 62 -8.64 1.79 -12.23
C GLN A 62 -8.53 1.26 -10.80
N ALA A 63 -9.07 0.07 -10.53
CA ALA A 63 -9.00 -0.56 -9.21
C ALA A 63 -7.55 -0.84 -8.79
N THR A 64 -6.72 -1.35 -9.70
CA THR A 64 -5.29 -1.61 -9.42
C THR A 64 -4.51 -0.33 -9.15
N LYS A 65 -4.76 0.75 -9.90
CA LYS A 65 -4.19 2.08 -9.63
C LYS A 65 -4.60 2.59 -8.25
N ASN A 66 -5.87 2.43 -7.88
CA ASN A 66 -6.36 2.86 -6.57
C ASN A 66 -5.69 2.08 -5.42
N MET A 67 -5.51 0.76 -5.57
CA MET A 67 -4.80 -0.06 -4.60
C MET A 67 -3.35 0.41 -4.44
N ALA A 68 -2.64 0.66 -5.55
CA ALA A 68 -1.26 1.14 -5.51
C ALA A 68 -1.13 2.50 -4.80
N MET A 69 -2.06 3.44 -5.07
CA MET A 69 -2.09 4.74 -4.38
C MET A 69 -2.33 4.58 -2.88
N LEU A 70 -3.37 3.83 -2.49
CA LEU A 70 -3.72 3.63 -1.08
C LEU A 70 -2.57 3.02 -0.28
N LEU A 71 -1.86 2.05 -0.87
CA LEU A 71 -0.72 1.40 -0.21
C LEU A 71 0.49 2.33 -0.11
N GLY A 72 0.73 3.17 -1.13
CA GLY A 72 1.73 4.23 -1.08
C GLY A 72 1.47 5.22 0.06
N ASP A 73 0.24 5.76 0.11
CA ASP A 73 -0.19 6.71 1.15
C ASP A 73 -0.11 6.07 2.55
N SER A 74 -0.51 4.80 2.67
CA SER A 74 -0.42 4.05 3.93
C SER A 74 1.03 3.88 4.39
N GLY A 75 1.94 3.55 3.48
CA GLY A 75 3.36 3.43 3.77
C GLY A 75 3.98 4.75 4.25
N GLU A 76 3.65 5.86 3.60
CA GLU A 76 4.10 7.20 3.98
C GLU A 76 3.57 7.62 5.36
N LEU A 77 2.27 7.39 5.62
CA LEU A 77 1.64 7.70 6.89
C LEU A 77 2.30 6.92 8.04
N VAL A 78 2.52 5.62 7.84
CA VAL A 78 3.18 4.74 8.81
C VAL A 78 4.59 5.25 9.11
N GLY A 79 5.38 5.57 8.08
CA GLY A 79 6.70 6.18 8.23
C GLY A 79 6.67 7.50 9.01
N THR A 80 5.69 8.36 8.73
CA THR A 80 5.50 9.64 9.42
C THR A 80 5.19 9.45 10.91
N ILE A 81 4.28 8.53 11.25
CA ILE A 81 3.92 8.23 12.65
C ILE A 81 5.15 7.78 13.43
N HIS A 82 5.95 6.86 12.89
CA HIS A 82 7.17 6.38 13.55
C HIS A 82 8.22 7.49 13.74
N ASN A 83 8.47 8.30 12.71
CA ASN A 83 9.40 9.41 12.80
C ASN A 83 8.96 10.46 13.83
N ASN A 84 7.66 10.74 13.94
CA ASN A 84 7.12 11.66 14.92
C ASN A 84 7.31 11.12 16.34
N HIS A 85 6.95 9.85 16.55
CA HIS A 85 7.04 9.17 17.83
C HIS A 85 8.49 9.10 18.36
N SER A 86 9.43 8.63 17.55
CA SER A 86 10.85 8.58 17.90
C SER A 86 11.43 9.96 18.28
N ARG A 87 11.03 11.02 17.58
CA ARG A 87 11.48 12.38 17.91
C ARG A 87 10.93 12.87 19.25
N ASP A 88 9.68 12.57 19.57
CA ASP A 88 9.06 12.99 20.82
C ASP A 88 9.63 12.21 22.02
N GLU A 89 9.99 10.94 21.82
CA GLU A 89 10.77 10.16 22.79
C GLU A 89 12.15 10.78 23.05
N HIS A 90 12.93 11.06 21.99
CA HIS A 90 14.26 11.66 22.14
C HIS A 90 14.20 12.99 22.90
N ARG A 91 13.25 13.86 22.54
CA ARG A 91 13.03 15.13 23.26
C ARG A 91 12.64 14.92 24.72
N SER A 92 11.79 13.93 25.00
CA SER A 92 11.38 13.61 26.36
C SER A 92 12.58 13.10 27.17
N ALA A 93 13.36 12.17 26.62
CA ALA A 93 14.56 11.63 27.25
C ALA A 93 15.61 12.72 27.54
N ASP A 94 15.84 13.64 26.59
CA ASP A 94 16.73 14.78 26.75
C ASP A 94 16.26 15.70 27.89
N ASN A 95 14.95 15.99 27.95
CA ASN A 95 14.37 16.80 29.01
C ASN A 95 14.53 16.14 30.39
N TRP A 96 14.25 14.84 30.51
CA TRP A 96 14.46 14.10 31.76
C TRP A 96 15.94 13.99 32.16
N GLY A 97 16.85 13.85 31.19
CA GLY A 97 18.30 13.89 31.42
C GLY A 97 18.77 15.23 31.99
N SER A 98 18.21 16.33 31.47
CA SER A 98 18.51 17.69 31.97
C SER A 98 17.99 17.94 33.39
N VAL A 99 16.86 17.34 33.77
CA VAL A 99 16.27 17.47 35.12
C VAL A 99 17.01 16.62 36.16
N ARG A 100 17.58 15.48 35.77
CA ARG A 100 18.36 14.60 36.66
C ARG A 100 19.79 15.08 36.93
N ALA A 101 20.28 16.08 36.20
CA ALA A 101 21.65 16.60 36.31
C ALA A 101 21.84 17.70 37.40
N ARG A 102 21.06 17.68 38.48
CA ARG A 102 21.22 18.57 39.64
C ARG A 102 21.18 17.82 40.96
#